data_AF-S5ZTQ0-F1
#
_entry.id   AF-S5ZTQ0-F1
#
_cell.length_a   1.000
_cell.length_b   1.000
_cell.length_c   1.000
_cell.angle_alpha   90.00
_cell.angle_beta   90.00
_cell.angle_gamma   90.00
#
_symmetry.space_group_name_H-M   'P 1'
#
loop_
_entity.id
_entity.type
_entity.pdbx_description
1 polymer ?
#
loop_
_entity_poly.entity_id
_entity_poly.type
_entity_poly.pdbx_seq_one_letter_code
_entity_poly.pdbx_strand_id
1 'polypeptide(L)'
;MEVLKWLEEGHDNARDIVDLPWKVTKKAEGIYLAEYPKIPFVLNIVITDEFVHLIVPLGLETFALELPERLKVYHTLLLLNDRLNLIKFCITGINEEITLRVDLDRKTLGKGEFNDALTSLLIGLNQVIAALGLEEEFARAVFERVAMMVLERLEKGAKKEEILNFLVVKVGMDPKDAEEFLEKIIETKSPKEDIGYF
;
A
#
# COMPACT_ATOMS: atom_id res chain seq x y z
N MET A 1 -22.16 -3.34 -2.44
CA MET A 1 -21.98 -2.06 -1.72
C MET A 1 -21.19 -1.13 -2.61
N GLU A 2 -21.57 0.14 -2.72
CA GLU A 2 -21.05 1.04 -3.78
C GLU A 2 -19.53 1.28 -3.70
N VAL A 3 -18.94 1.28 -2.49
CA VAL A 3 -17.50 1.48 -2.27
C VAL A 3 -16.61 0.50 -3.05
N LEU A 4 -16.89 -0.80 -2.96
CA LEU A 4 -16.09 -1.82 -3.67
C LEU A 4 -16.26 -1.69 -5.18
N LYS A 5 -17.48 -1.35 -5.61
CA LYS A 5 -17.81 -1.14 -7.02
C LYS A 5 -17.04 0.05 -7.59
N TRP A 6 -16.93 1.16 -6.85
CA TRP A 6 -16.14 2.33 -7.29
C TRP A 6 -14.67 1.98 -7.55
N LEU A 7 -14.08 1.14 -6.70
CA LEU A 7 -12.69 0.70 -6.83
C LEU A 7 -12.47 -0.29 -7.98
N GLU A 8 -13.44 -1.18 -8.24
CA GLU A 8 -13.35 -2.22 -9.28
C GLU A 8 -13.64 -1.69 -10.69
N GLU A 9 -14.50 -0.68 -10.83
CA GLU A 9 -14.93 -0.12 -12.12
C GLU A 9 -13.98 0.96 -12.69
N GLY A 10 -12.83 1.15 -12.06
CA GLY A 10 -11.84 2.15 -12.46
C GLY A 10 -11.19 1.91 -13.84
N HIS A 11 -10.39 2.89 -14.28
CA HIS A 11 -9.66 2.86 -15.54
C HIS A 11 -8.26 3.47 -15.42
N ASP A 12 -7.30 3.02 -16.24
CA ASP A 12 -5.88 3.38 -16.06
C ASP A 12 -5.54 4.86 -16.24
N ASN A 13 -6.38 5.60 -16.97
CA ASN A 13 -6.19 7.02 -17.24
C ASN A 13 -6.95 7.92 -16.25
N ALA A 14 -7.37 7.38 -15.11
CA ALA A 14 -8.11 8.14 -14.11
C ALA A 14 -7.23 9.22 -13.49
N ARG A 15 -7.84 10.39 -13.27
CA ARG A 15 -7.23 11.49 -12.51
C ARG A 15 -7.43 11.31 -11.02
N ASP A 16 -8.61 10.80 -10.65
CA ASP A 16 -8.99 10.57 -9.26
C ASP A 16 -8.54 9.19 -8.80
N ILE A 17 -8.03 9.11 -7.57
CA ILE A 17 -7.47 7.88 -6.99
C ILE A 17 -8.53 6.78 -6.82
N VAL A 18 -9.78 7.17 -6.55
CA VAL A 18 -10.91 6.22 -6.45
C VAL A 18 -11.19 5.52 -7.78
N ASP A 19 -10.91 6.19 -8.90
CA ASP A 19 -11.20 5.72 -10.26
C ASP A 19 -10.06 4.93 -10.90
N LEU A 20 -8.99 4.65 -10.14
CA LEU A 20 -7.96 3.71 -10.58
C LEU A 20 -8.52 2.28 -10.53
N PRO A 21 -8.07 1.35 -11.39
CA PRO A 21 -8.58 -0.01 -11.40
C PRO A 21 -7.92 -0.84 -10.29
N TRP A 22 -8.43 -0.70 -9.06
CA TRP A 22 -7.91 -1.40 -7.89
C TRP A 22 -8.22 -2.90 -7.97
N LYS A 23 -7.24 -3.74 -7.61
CA LYS A 23 -7.45 -5.15 -7.35
C LYS A 23 -8.04 -5.30 -5.95
N VAL A 24 -9.33 -5.61 -5.86
CA VAL A 24 -10.03 -5.85 -4.59
C VAL A 24 -10.09 -7.34 -4.30
N THR A 25 -9.68 -7.74 -3.10
CA THR A 25 -9.70 -9.13 -2.62
C THR A 25 -10.44 -9.23 -1.30
N LYS A 26 -11.53 -10.01 -1.25
CA LYS A 26 -12.23 -10.32 0.00
C LYS A 26 -11.38 -11.26 0.86
N LYS A 27 -11.16 -10.89 2.14
CA LYS A 27 -10.43 -11.73 3.11
C LYS A 27 -11.38 -12.42 4.09
N ALA A 28 -12.40 -11.71 4.53
CA ALA A 28 -13.47 -12.23 5.38
C ALA A 28 -14.76 -11.45 5.13
N GLU A 29 -15.83 -11.80 5.83
CA GLU A 29 -17.06 -11.00 5.79
C GLU A 29 -16.79 -9.59 6.32
N GLY A 30 -17.15 -8.57 5.54
CA GLY A 30 -16.88 -7.17 5.87
C GLY A 30 -15.40 -6.73 5.76
N ILE A 31 -14.45 -7.60 5.40
CA ILE A 31 -13.01 -7.28 5.35
C ILE A 31 -12.45 -7.51 3.95
N TYR A 32 -11.91 -6.46 3.36
CA TYR A 32 -11.37 -6.44 2.00
C TYR A 32 -9.98 -5.82 1.98
N LEU A 33 -9.15 -6.29 1.05
CA LEU A 33 -7.90 -5.62 0.67
C LEU A 33 -8.06 -5.01 -0.71
N ALA A 34 -7.61 -3.78 -0.89
CA ALA A 34 -7.53 -3.13 -2.19
C ALA A 34 -6.08 -2.74 -2.48
N GLU A 35 -5.63 -3.05 -3.70
CA GLU A 35 -4.27 -2.77 -4.14
C GLU A 35 -4.26 -2.17 -5.54
N TYR A 36 -3.41 -1.17 -5.76
CA TYR A 36 -3.11 -0.66 -7.09
C TYR A 36 -1.60 -0.42 -7.23
N PRO A 37 -0.96 -0.78 -8.36
CA PRO A 37 0.50 -0.75 -8.48
C PRO A 37 1.14 0.62 -8.26
N LYS A 38 0.47 1.72 -8.62
CA LYS A 38 1.00 3.09 -8.40
C LYS A 38 0.75 3.61 -6.99
N ILE A 39 -0.06 2.93 -6.19
CA ILE A 39 -0.34 3.34 -4.82
C ILE A 39 0.59 2.60 -3.88
N PRO A 40 1.42 3.30 -3.08
CA PRO A 40 2.50 2.68 -2.32
C PRO A 40 2.04 2.00 -1.02
N PHE A 41 0.74 1.73 -0.86
CA PHE A 41 0.18 1.04 0.29
C PHE A 41 -0.91 0.02 -0.07
N VAL A 42 -1.08 -0.98 0.79
CA VAL A 42 -2.23 -1.88 0.77
C VAL A 42 -3.34 -1.24 1.59
N LEU A 43 -4.51 -1.08 0.97
CA LEU A 43 -5.67 -0.52 1.64
C LEU A 43 -6.50 -1.64 2.26
N ASN A 44 -6.58 -1.67 3.58
CA ASN A 44 -7.52 -2.53 4.30
C ASN A 44 -8.86 -1.79 4.43
N ILE A 45 -9.92 -2.38 3.90
CA ILE A 45 -11.28 -1.83 3.96
C ILE A 45 -12.09 -2.73 4.89
N VAL A 46 -12.48 -2.18 6.03
CA VAL A 46 -13.34 -2.86 7.00
C VAL A 46 -14.69 -2.17 7.02
N ILE A 47 -15.72 -2.91 6.65
CA ILE A 47 -17.10 -2.43 6.52
C ILE A 47 -17.89 -2.99 7.70
N THR A 48 -18.44 -2.09 8.51
CA THR A 48 -19.35 -2.39 9.60
C THR A 48 -20.76 -1.89 9.26
N ASP A 49 -21.71 -2.05 10.19
CA ASP A 49 -23.07 -1.56 9.99
C ASP A 49 -23.11 -0.04 9.82
N GLU A 50 -22.29 0.69 10.58
CA GLU A 50 -22.32 2.16 10.63
C GLU A 50 -21.18 2.82 9.86
N PHE A 51 -20.03 2.16 9.72
CA PHE A 51 -18.82 2.80 9.19
C PHE A 51 -18.11 1.97 8.12
N VAL A 52 -17.42 2.69 7.23
CA VAL A 52 -16.38 2.15 6.36
C VAL A 52 -15.03 2.64 6.89
N HIS A 53 -14.21 1.72 7.36
CA HIS A 53 -12.87 2.00 7.86
C HIS A 53 -11.85 1.73 6.75
N LEU A 54 -11.05 2.74 6.45
CA LEU A 54 -9.93 2.67 5.53
C LEU A 54 -8.64 2.66 6.35
N ILE A 55 -7.87 1.58 6.28
CA ILE A 55 -6.73 1.35 7.15
C ILE A 55 -5.50 1.03 6.29
N VAL A 56 -4.43 1.76 6.53
CA VAL A 56 -3.13 1.60 5.89
C VAL A 56 -2.10 1.23 6.97
N PRO A 57 -1.64 -0.02 7.01
CA PRO A 57 -0.52 -0.41 7.88
C PRO A 57 0.77 0.23 7.39
N LEU A 58 1.55 0.79 8.32
CA LEU A 58 2.85 1.41 7.98
C LEU A 58 4.00 0.39 7.98
N GLY A 59 3.78 -0.84 8.47
CA GLY A 59 4.84 -1.82 8.66
C GLY A 59 5.87 -1.45 9.74
N LEU A 60 5.55 -0.46 10.58
CA LEU A 60 6.36 -0.03 11.70
C LEU A 60 5.79 -0.63 13.00
N GLU A 61 6.51 -1.61 13.56
CA GLU A 61 6.22 -2.17 14.88
C GLU A 61 7.03 -1.44 15.95
N THR A 62 6.36 -1.00 17.01
CA THR A 62 7.01 -0.19 18.05
C THR A 62 7.29 -0.96 19.33
N PHE A 63 6.73 -2.17 19.49
CA PHE A 63 6.91 -2.99 20.68
C PHE A 63 8.37 -3.37 20.94
N ALA A 64 9.14 -3.63 19.88
CA ALA A 64 10.54 -4.03 19.96
C ALA A 64 11.52 -2.85 20.00
N LEU A 65 11.04 -1.61 19.90
CA LEU A 65 11.89 -0.42 19.93
C LEU A 65 12.34 -0.08 21.35
N GLU A 66 13.52 0.50 21.47
CA GLU A 66 13.99 1.07 22.72
C GLU A 66 13.09 2.22 23.17
N LEU A 67 12.92 2.38 24.48
CA LEU A 67 11.95 3.33 25.05
C LEU A 67 12.08 4.76 24.48
N PRO A 68 13.28 5.36 24.35
CA PRO A 68 13.41 6.71 23.79
C PRO A 68 12.93 6.81 22.33
N GLU A 69 13.20 5.80 21.51
CA GLU A 69 12.80 5.76 20.10
C GLU A 69 11.30 5.60 19.98
N ARG A 70 10.71 4.68 20.75
CA ARG A 70 9.26 4.50 20.83
C ARG A 70 8.54 5.77 21.25
N LEU A 71 9.04 6.47 22.27
CA LEU A 71 8.47 7.74 22.72
C LEU A 71 8.54 8.82 21.63
N LYS A 72 9.66 8.89 20.90
CA LYS A 72 9.80 9.82 19.76
C LYS A 72 8.76 9.53 18.68
N VAL A 73 8.56 8.25 18.32
CA VAL A 73 7.52 7.85 17.36
C VAL A 73 6.15 8.28 17.85
N TYR A 74 5.74 7.89 19.07
CA TYR A 74 4.41 8.21 19.60
C TYR A 74 4.15 9.71 19.71
N HIS A 75 5.13 10.48 20.19
CA HIS A 75 5.03 11.93 20.25
C HIS A 75 4.82 12.53 18.85
N THR A 76 5.56 12.05 17.86
CA THR A 76 5.44 12.51 16.47
C THR A 76 4.06 12.21 15.89
N LEU A 77 3.53 11.00 16.10
CA LEU A 77 2.20 10.60 15.64
C LEU A 77 1.09 11.44 16.29
N LEU A 78 1.21 11.77 17.59
CA LEU A 78 0.26 12.65 18.28
C LEU A 78 0.27 14.07 17.69
N LEU A 79 1.44 14.62 17.40
CA LEU A 79 1.55 15.93 16.74
C LEU A 79 0.96 15.92 15.33
N LEU A 80 1.10 14.82 14.59
CA LEU A 80 0.51 14.68 13.27
C LEU A 80 -1.02 14.56 13.33
N ASN A 81 -1.57 13.86 14.33
CA ASN A 81 -3.02 13.78 14.56
C ASN A 81 -3.67 15.14 14.83
N ASP A 82 -2.95 16.07 15.47
CA ASP A 82 -3.43 17.44 15.69
C ASP A 82 -3.46 18.29 14.40
N ARG A 83 -2.52 18.02 13.48
CA ARG A 83 -2.32 18.81 12.26
C ARG A 83 -3.12 18.32 11.05
N LEU A 84 -3.34 17.01 10.97
CA LEU A 84 -3.94 16.36 9.81
C LEU A 84 -5.39 16.01 10.10
N ASN A 85 -6.30 16.70 9.43
CA ASN A 85 -7.73 16.43 9.54
C ASN A 85 -8.10 15.12 8.83
N LEU A 86 -9.28 14.57 9.16
CA LEU A 86 -9.91 13.39 8.54
C LEU A 86 -9.19 12.04 8.79
N ILE A 87 -7.90 12.06 9.08
CA ILE A 87 -7.09 10.88 9.35
C ILE A 87 -6.72 10.76 10.83
N LYS A 88 -6.32 9.55 11.23
CA LYS A 88 -5.69 9.30 12.52
C LYS A 88 -4.62 8.22 12.43
N PHE A 89 -3.54 8.42 13.17
CA PHE A 89 -2.54 7.42 13.47
C PHE A 89 -2.96 6.63 14.70
N CYS A 90 -2.95 5.31 14.60
CA CYS A 90 -3.35 4.38 15.63
C CYS A 90 -2.24 3.36 15.88
N ILE A 91 -2.18 2.85 17.11
CA ILE A 91 -1.39 1.66 17.48
C ILE A 91 -2.35 0.47 17.50
N THR A 92 -2.01 -0.60 16.81
CA THR A 92 -2.88 -1.77 16.67
C THR A 92 -2.13 -3.08 16.86
N GLY A 93 -2.84 -4.09 17.40
CA GLY A 93 -2.30 -5.43 17.59
C GLY A 93 -1.32 -5.56 18.76
N ILE A 94 -0.79 -6.77 18.95
CA ILE A 94 0.11 -7.11 20.07
C ILE A 94 1.51 -6.53 19.86
N ASN A 95 1.95 -6.39 18.60
CA ASN A 95 3.28 -5.86 18.26
C ASN A 95 3.33 -4.32 18.21
N GLU A 96 2.26 -3.64 18.63
CA GLU A 96 2.15 -2.18 18.56
C GLU A 96 2.45 -1.64 17.14
N GLU A 97 1.79 -2.21 16.12
CA GLU A 97 1.94 -1.77 14.73
C GLU A 97 1.26 -0.41 14.53
N ILE A 98 1.97 0.52 13.89
CA ILE A 98 1.41 1.82 13.54
C ILE A 98 0.57 1.70 12.26
N THR A 99 -0.67 2.18 12.34
CA THR A 99 -1.60 2.25 11.23
C THR A 99 -2.09 3.68 11.01
N LEU A 100 -2.32 4.03 9.75
CA LEU A 100 -3.01 5.23 9.34
C LEU A 100 -4.46 4.88 8.99
N ARG A 101 -5.44 5.64 9.49
CA ARG A 101 -6.85 5.28 9.39
C ARG A 101 -7.76 6.46 9.08
N VAL A 102 -8.78 6.23 8.25
CA VAL A 102 -9.97 7.09 8.08
C VAL A 102 -11.21 6.29 8.40
N ASP A 103 -12.18 6.92 9.06
CA ASP A 103 -13.50 6.34 9.34
C ASP A 103 -14.57 7.17 8.64
N LEU A 104 -15.37 6.53 7.79
CA LEU A 104 -16.40 7.18 6.99
C LEU A 104 -17.78 6.69 7.42
N ASP A 105 -18.70 7.61 7.67
CA ASP A 105 -20.08 7.28 8.02
C ASP A 105 -20.82 6.73 6.79
N ARG A 106 -21.29 5.49 6.89
CA ARG A 106 -21.89 4.76 5.78
C ARG A 106 -23.20 5.38 5.28
N LYS A 107 -23.93 6.13 6.10
CA LYS A 107 -25.21 6.75 5.73
C LYS A 107 -25.03 7.96 4.82
N THR A 108 -23.87 8.62 4.93
CA THR A 108 -23.57 9.85 4.17
C THR A 108 -22.50 9.65 3.09
N LEU A 109 -21.80 8.51 3.12
CA LEU A 109 -20.69 8.19 2.23
C LEU A 109 -21.06 8.28 0.76
N GLY A 110 -20.46 9.27 0.08
CA GLY A 110 -20.45 9.40 -1.37
C GLY A 110 -19.08 9.10 -1.98
N LYS A 111 -19.04 8.90 -3.31
CA LYS A 111 -17.79 8.63 -4.05
C LYS A 111 -16.74 9.74 -3.91
N GLY A 112 -17.18 11.00 -3.86
CA GLY A 112 -16.29 12.15 -3.67
C GLY A 112 -15.61 12.14 -2.30
N GLU A 113 -16.38 11.95 -1.22
CA GLU A 113 -15.84 11.82 0.14
C GLU A 113 -14.87 10.63 0.24
N PHE A 114 -15.19 9.52 -0.41
CA PHE A 114 -14.30 8.36 -0.47
C PHE A 114 -12.98 8.67 -1.20
N ASN A 115 -13.03 9.42 -2.30
CA ASN A 115 -11.83 9.88 -3.01
C ASN A 115 -10.97 10.82 -2.15
N ASP A 116 -11.62 11.75 -1.43
CA ASP A 116 -10.93 12.67 -0.51
C ASP A 116 -10.27 11.91 0.64
N ALA A 117 -10.92 10.85 1.15
CA ALA A 117 -10.35 9.97 2.15
C ALA A 117 -9.10 9.23 1.64
N LEU A 118 -9.16 8.64 0.43
CA LEU A 118 -8.00 7.99 -0.19
C LEU A 118 -6.85 8.97 -0.42
N THR A 119 -7.16 10.19 -0.86
CA THR A 119 -6.16 11.25 -1.06
C THR A 119 -5.54 11.67 0.27
N SER A 120 -6.35 11.81 1.31
CA SER A 120 -5.89 12.15 2.67
C SER A 120 -4.99 11.07 3.26
N LEU A 121 -5.28 9.78 2.99
CA LEU A 121 -4.39 8.68 3.37
C LEU A 121 -3.03 8.78 2.69
N LEU A 122 -2.98 9.09 1.39
CA LEU A 122 -1.72 9.26 0.67
C LEU A 122 -0.90 10.45 1.19
N ILE A 123 -1.56 11.57 1.46
CA ILE A 123 -0.91 12.76 2.06
C ILE A 123 -0.40 12.42 3.46
N GLY A 124 -1.23 11.79 4.29
CA GLY A 124 -0.89 11.38 5.65
C GLY A 124 0.30 10.44 5.69
N LEU A 125 0.36 9.49 4.77
CA LEU A 125 1.48 8.57 4.60
C LEU A 125 2.78 9.34 4.29
N ASN A 126 2.76 10.27 3.34
CA ASN A 126 3.94 11.07 3.02
C ASN A 126 4.40 11.93 4.21
N GLN A 127 3.47 12.50 4.97
CA GLN A 127 3.79 13.32 6.14
C GLN A 127 4.44 12.50 7.26
N VAL A 128 3.95 11.30 7.55
CA VAL A 128 4.53 10.45 8.60
C VAL A 128 5.90 9.91 8.20
N ILE A 129 6.09 9.54 6.93
CA ILE A 129 7.39 9.10 6.41
C ILE A 129 8.43 10.19 6.62
N ALA A 130 8.14 11.42 6.19
CA ALA A 130 9.05 12.55 6.35
C ALA A 130 9.29 12.92 7.83
N ALA A 131 8.26 12.85 8.67
CA ALA A 131 8.38 13.20 10.07
C ALA A 131 9.22 12.18 10.88
N LEU A 132 9.19 10.92 10.48
CA LEU A 132 9.93 9.83 11.13
C LEU A 132 11.29 9.55 10.48
N GLY A 133 11.55 10.08 9.28
CA GLY A 133 12.78 9.84 8.52
C GLY A 133 12.83 8.43 7.94
N LEU A 134 11.71 7.95 7.41
CA LEU A 134 11.51 6.58 6.91
C LEU A 134 11.56 6.47 5.38
N GLU A 135 12.17 7.44 4.69
CA GLU A 135 12.13 7.52 3.23
C GLU A 135 12.79 6.32 2.55
N GLU A 136 13.90 5.83 3.10
CA GLU A 136 14.64 4.69 2.54
C GLU A 136 13.87 3.37 2.74
N GLU A 137 13.38 3.12 3.95
CA GLU A 137 12.56 1.96 4.28
C GLU A 137 11.29 1.93 3.43
N PHE A 138 10.68 3.10 3.24
CA PHE A 138 9.49 3.22 2.40
C PHE A 138 9.79 2.92 0.93
N ALA A 139 10.85 3.48 0.37
CA ALA A 139 11.27 3.19 -1.01
C ALA A 139 11.52 1.68 -1.20
N ARG A 140 12.11 1.04 -0.20
CA ARG A 140 12.36 -0.41 -0.19
C ARG A 140 11.08 -1.22 -0.13
N ALA A 141 10.12 -0.85 0.72
CA ALA A 141 8.82 -1.51 0.81
C ALA A 141 8.01 -1.40 -0.49
N VAL A 142 8.06 -0.24 -1.16
CA VAL A 142 7.43 -0.05 -2.48
C VAL A 142 8.07 -0.97 -3.52
N PHE A 143 9.40 -1.03 -3.55
CA PHE A 143 10.14 -1.93 -4.44
C PHE A 143 9.74 -3.40 -4.24
N GLU A 144 9.77 -3.88 -2.99
CA GLU A 144 9.43 -5.26 -2.63
C GLU A 144 8.00 -5.61 -3.04
N ARG A 145 7.07 -4.67 -2.88
CA ARG A 145 5.68 -4.87 -3.31
C ARG A 145 5.55 -5.00 -4.82
N VAL A 146 6.19 -4.12 -5.59
CA VAL A 146 6.18 -4.25 -7.06
C VAL A 146 6.80 -5.58 -7.46
N ALA A 147 7.87 -6.02 -6.78
CA ALA A 147 8.49 -7.32 -7.03
C ALA A 147 7.53 -8.49 -6.76
N MET A 148 6.80 -8.49 -5.64
CA MET A 148 5.77 -9.48 -5.36
C MET A 148 4.68 -9.52 -6.43
N MET A 149 4.23 -8.35 -6.92
CA MET A 149 3.25 -8.28 -8.02
C MET A 149 3.77 -8.87 -9.33
N VAL A 150 5.07 -8.74 -9.61
CA VAL A 150 5.72 -9.37 -10.76
C VAL A 150 5.85 -10.88 -10.56
N LEU A 151 6.27 -11.33 -9.36
CA LEU A 151 6.38 -12.75 -9.03
C LEU A 151 5.03 -13.48 -9.17
N GLU A 152 3.94 -12.89 -8.69
CA GLU A 152 2.57 -13.43 -8.85
C GLU A 152 2.21 -13.61 -10.34
N ARG A 153 2.63 -12.69 -11.21
CA ARG A 153 2.40 -12.78 -12.66
C ARG A 153 3.24 -13.87 -13.31
N LEU A 154 4.52 -13.97 -12.94
CA LEU A 154 5.40 -15.04 -13.40
C LEU A 154 4.85 -16.42 -13.02
N GLU A 155 4.34 -16.58 -11.79
CA GLU A 155 3.73 -17.84 -11.32
C GLU A 155 2.45 -18.19 -12.07
N LYS A 156 1.71 -17.18 -12.54
CA LYS A 156 0.55 -17.33 -13.41
C LYS A 156 0.89 -17.57 -14.88
N GLY A 157 2.18 -17.64 -15.22
CA GLY A 157 2.66 -17.91 -16.58
C GLY A 157 2.62 -16.70 -17.52
N ALA A 158 2.59 -15.48 -16.98
CA ALA A 158 2.65 -14.26 -17.79
C ALA A 158 3.99 -14.18 -18.56
N LYS A 159 3.94 -13.75 -19.82
CA LYS A 159 5.13 -13.60 -20.66
C LYS A 159 5.97 -12.38 -20.24
N LYS A 160 7.27 -12.40 -20.55
CA LYS A 160 8.21 -11.29 -20.29
C LYS A 160 7.64 -9.94 -20.80
N GLU A 161 7.12 -9.91 -22.02
CA GLU A 161 6.52 -8.71 -22.63
C GLU A 161 5.30 -8.18 -21.84
N GLU A 162 4.46 -9.06 -21.32
CA GLU A 162 3.27 -8.68 -20.53
C GLU A 162 3.68 -8.06 -19.19
N ILE A 163 4.76 -8.57 -18.59
CA ILE A 163 5.33 -8.06 -17.34
C ILE A 163 6.01 -6.71 -17.56
N LEU A 164 6.79 -6.56 -18.64
CA LEU A 164 7.40 -5.27 -19.00
C LEU A 164 6.34 -4.22 -19.27
N ASN A 165 5.29 -4.56 -20.00
CA ASN A 165 4.16 -3.66 -20.22
C ASN A 165 3.46 -3.26 -18.91
N PHE A 166 3.33 -4.20 -17.98
CA PHE A 166 2.83 -3.89 -16.63
C PHE A 166 3.74 -2.90 -15.89
N LEU A 167 5.05 -3.12 -15.88
CA LEU A 167 6.01 -2.24 -15.19
C LEU A 167 6.03 -0.82 -15.80
N VAL A 168 6.00 -0.71 -17.12
CA VAL A 168 6.03 0.60 -17.79
C VAL A 168 4.67 1.31 -17.69
N VAL A 169 3.58 0.65 -18.07
CA VAL A 169 2.27 1.33 -18.21
C VAL A 169 1.54 1.43 -16.87
N LYS A 170 1.57 0.37 -16.07
CA LYS A 170 0.78 0.27 -14.83
C LYS A 170 1.58 0.73 -13.62
N VAL A 171 2.87 0.42 -13.52
CA VAL A 171 3.71 0.92 -12.41
C VAL A 171 4.26 2.31 -12.74
N GLY A 172 4.57 2.59 -14.01
CA GLY A 172 5.08 3.89 -14.45
C GLY A 172 6.61 3.97 -14.49
N MET A 173 7.30 2.82 -14.56
CA MET A 173 8.76 2.78 -14.68
C MET A 173 9.21 3.20 -16.09
N ASP A 174 10.41 3.77 -16.19
CA ASP A 174 11.07 3.92 -17.49
C ASP A 174 11.30 2.54 -18.12
N PRO A 175 11.19 2.37 -19.46
CA PRO A 175 11.43 1.09 -20.11
C PRO A 175 12.75 0.42 -19.74
N LYS A 176 13.83 1.20 -19.57
CA LYS A 176 15.14 0.65 -19.20
C LYS A 176 15.14 0.16 -17.76
N ASP A 177 14.61 0.97 -16.84
CA ASP A 177 14.52 0.61 -15.43
C ASP A 177 13.62 -0.62 -15.24
N ALA A 178 12.55 -0.74 -16.03
CA ALA A 178 11.65 -1.89 -16.00
C ALA A 178 12.33 -3.20 -16.45
N GLU A 179 13.20 -3.13 -17.47
CA GLU A 179 14.01 -4.27 -17.92
C GLU A 179 14.99 -4.71 -16.82
N GLU A 180 15.78 -3.76 -16.28
CA GLU A 180 16.73 -4.04 -15.20
C GLU A 180 16.03 -4.59 -13.94
N PHE A 181 14.87 -4.04 -13.60
CA PHE A 181 14.05 -4.48 -12.47
C PHE A 181 13.59 -5.94 -12.65
N LEU A 182 13.09 -6.28 -13.84
CA LEU A 182 12.63 -7.63 -14.14
C LEU A 182 13.79 -8.64 -14.14
N GLU A 183 14.96 -8.26 -14.68
CA GLU A 183 16.15 -9.11 -14.66
C GLU A 183 16.59 -9.43 -13.24
N LYS A 184 16.68 -8.42 -12.36
CA LYS A 184 17.01 -8.62 -10.93
C LYS A 184 16.06 -9.60 -10.23
N ILE A 185 14.76 -9.52 -10.53
CA ILE A 185 13.76 -10.44 -9.95
C ILE A 185 13.96 -11.87 -10.45
N ILE A 186 14.19 -12.06 -11.75
CA ILE A 186 14.40 -13.38 -12.35
C ILE A 186 15.69 -14.01 -11.81
N GLU A 187 16.77 -13.24 -11.72
CA GLU A 187 18.05 -13.70 -11.15
C GLU A 187 17.91 -14.15 -9.69
N THR A 188 17.06 -13.48 -8.91
CA THR A 188 16.77 -13.85 -7.51
C THR A 188 15.95 -15.15 -7.42
N LYS A 189 15.17 -15.49 -8.47
CA LYS A 189 14.30 -16.67 -8.54
C LYS A 189 15.01 -17.93 -9.07
N SER A 190 16.12 -17.78 -9.77
CA SER A 190 16.99 -18.90 -10.17
C SER A 190 17.99 -19.18 -9.06
N PRO A 191 17.86 -20.26 -8.26
CA PRO A 191 19.00 -20.74 -7.51
C PRO A 191 20.08 -21.04 -8.56
N LYS A 192 21.30 -20.54 -8.33
CA LYS A 192 22.46 -21.09 -9.03
C LYS A 192 22.50 -22.59 -8.71
N GLU A 193 22.05 -23.42 -9.64
CA GLU A 193 22.38 -24.84 -9.64
C GLU A 193 23.91 -24.97 -9.74
N ASP A 194 24.46 -25.70 -8.76
CA ASP A 194 25.78 -26.32 -8.69
C ASP A 194 26.99 -25.62 -9.34
N ILE A 195 27.87 -25.13 -8.47
CA ILE A 195 29.30 -25.42 -8.63
C ILE A 195 29.69 -26.38 -7.50
N GLY A 196 29.39 -27.66 -7.69
CA GLY A 196 30.26 -28.69 -7.11
C GLY A 196 31.56 -28.74 -7.91
N TYR A 197 32.71 -28.68 -7.25
CA TYR A 197 33.91 -29.48 -7.53
C TYR A 197 35.04 -29.12 -6.52
N PHE A 198 35.40 -30.16 -5.73
CA PHE A 198 36.55 -30.34 -4.82
C PHE A 198 36.54 -29.65 -3.45
#